data_AF-A0A9N9ES23-F1
#
_entry.id   AF-A0A9N9ES23-F1
#
_cell.length_a   1.000
_cell.length_b   1.000
_cell.length_c   1.000
_cell.angle_alpha   90.00
_cell.angle_beta   90.00
_cell.angle_gamma   90.00
#
_symmetry.space_group_name_H-M   'P 1'
#
loop_
_entity.id
_entity.type
_entity.pdbx_description
1 polymer ?
#
loop_
_entity_poly.entity_id
_entity_poly.type
_entity_poly.pdbx_seq_one_letter_code
_entity_poly.pdbx_strand_id
1 'polypeptide(L)'
;SHYYPYLEITSGENPRYKVVRKINLTSPNEYYGPFPDGSKAHEILQLLERLFPLAKLVAKSYYENIKKEVRKFFQGQTQEIKKKIKNSLRKNITNLAFEIAQKEKKILDNIDFFTSKQNIEFLKGENCDFLGIHQQENVLAFYLLIYRYGKLVATDEAAFPIWGNQEEVCETYLYQFYQKNLPPQTLYISEKLPSLELLAEEFKFFLKSPQRGRKKEVINLAQQNAQQDVVAGFLVFINGEINLAKSKLYKLKESEQASDLSRIKTACRIHYQKYSPGTLPDLIIVDGGKEQMKVVQKTLNELELKTVVIGLAKDEKHRTAKIITNKPKELDFGKNERIKNFLTNCQEE
;
A
#
# COMPACT_ATOMS: atom_id res chain seq x y z
N SER A 1 2.70 2.56 -3.98
CA SER A 1 2.32 1.14 -3.92
C SER A 1 3.46 0.36 -3.31
N HIS A 2 3.26 -0.01 -2.04
CA HIS A 2 4.14 -0.85 -1.26
C HIS A 2 3.85 -2.32 -1.60
N TYR A 3 4.88 -3.16 -1.65
CA TYR A 3 4.67 -4.61 -1.67
C TYR A 3 4.36 -5.08 -0.25
N TYR A 4 3.11 -5.44 -0.01
CA TYR A 4 2.70 -6.00 1.27
C TYR A 4 3.27 -7.42 1.44
N PRO A 5 3.62 -7.82 2.67
CA PRO A 5 3.90 -9.20 2.99
C PRO A 5 2.62 -10.03 2.96
N TYR A 6 2.70 -11.19 2.31
CA TYR A 6 1.67 -12.21 2.23
C TYR A 6 2.24 -13.55 2.70
N LEU A 7 1.37 -14.40 3.24
CA LEU A 7 1.64 -15.81 3.43
C LEU A 7 1.22 -16.56 2.18
N GLU A 8 2.15 -17.29 1.59
CA GLU A 8 1.92 -18.18 0.46
C GLU A 8 1.91 -19.63 0.94
N ILE A 9 0.90 -20.38 0.51
CA ILE A 9 0.90 -21.85 0.54
C ILE A 9 1.14 -22.31 -0.89
N THR A 10 2.33 -22.85 -1.15
CA THR A 10 2.68 -23.32 -2.49
C THR A 10 1.86 -24.56 -2.85
N SER A 11 1.39 -24.64 -4.08
CA SER A 11 0.74 -25.84 -4.62
C SER A 11 1.77 -26.78 -5.25
N GLY A 12 1.41 -28.06 -5.43
CA GLY A 12 2.28 -29.11 -6.00
C GLY A 12 2.50 -30.29 -5.06
N GLU A 13 3.45 -31.17 -5.40
CA GLU A 13 3.75 -32.41 -4.65
C GLU A 13 4.40 -32.17 -3.27
N ASN A 14 4.90 -30.97 -3.02
CA ASN A 14 5.63 -30.61 -1.80
C ASN A 14 5.25 -29.20 -1.34
N PRO A 15 4.01 -28.99 -0.88
CA PRO A 15 3.53 -27.68 -0.47
C PRO A 15 4.28 -27.16 0.76
N ARG A 16 4.53 -25.85 0.80
CA ARG A 16 5.23 -25.18 1.89
C ARG A 16 4.58 -23.84 2.19
N TYR A 17 4.72 -23.41 3.44
CA TYR A 17 4.45 -22.03 3.83
C TYR A 17 5.64 -21.14 3.48
N LYS A 18 5.37 -19.95 2.96
CA LYS A 18 6.38 -18.91 2.70
C LYS A 18 5.82 -17.54 3.03
N VAL A 19 6.68 -16.63 3.48
CA VAL A 19 6.37 -15.19 3.45
C VAL A 19 6.92 -14.63 2.14
N VAL A 20 6.05 -14.00 1.35
CA VAL A 20 6.41 -13.40 0.07
C VAL A 20 5.92 -11.96 0.01
N ARG A 21 6.62 -11.13 -0.77
CA ARG A 21 6.19 -9.76 -1.09
C ARG A 21 5.72 -9.60 -2.53
N LYS A 22 6.14 -10.50 -3.42
CA LYS A 22 5.67 -10.59 -4.80
C LYS A 22 4.75 -11.79 -4.91
N ILE A 23 3.49 -11.54 -5.27
CA ILE A 23 2.50 -12.60 -5.52
C ILE A 23 2.50 -12.97 -7.00
N ASN A 24 2.18 -14.23 -7.30
CA ASN A 24 1.95 -14.68 -8.67
C ASN A 24 0.49 -15.09 -8.84
N LEU A 25 -0.31 -14.20 -9.41
CA LEU A 25 -1.75 -14.40 -9.61
C LEU A 25 -2.10 -15.53 -10.60
N THR A 26 -1.16 -15.93 -11.46
CA THR A 26 -1.37 -17.06 -12.39
C THR A 26 -1.01 -18.41 -11.78
N SER A 27 -0.35 -18.41 -10.61
CA SER A 27 0.01 -19.64 -9.92
C SER A 27 -1.20 -20.26 -9.20
N PRO A 28 -1.24 -21.59 -9.04
CA PRO A 28 -2.27 -22.25 -8.23
C PRO A 28 -2.02 -22.10 -6.71
N ASN A 29 -1.11 -21.23 -6.27
CA ASN A 29 -0.76 -21.04 -4.87
C ASN A 29 -1.86 -20.26 -4.14
N GLU A 30 -1.97 -20.48 -2.83
CA GLU A 30 -2.91 -19.71 -2.00
C GLU A 30 -2.19 -18.63 -1.23
N TYR A 31 -2.75 -17.43 -1.23
CA TYR A 31 -2.16 -16.28 -0.57
C TYR A 31 -3.10 -15.74 0.51
N TYR A 32 -2.53 -15.38 1.66
CA TYR A 32 -3.22 -14.82 2.81
C TYR A 32 -2.52 -13.53 3.24
N GLY A 33 -3.30 -12.52 3.61
CA GLY A 33 -2.82 -11.15 3.87
C GLY A 33 -3.71 -10.13 3.17
N PRO A 34 -3.25 -8.90 2.94
CA PRO A 34 -1.92 -8.38 3.29
C PRO A 34 -1.69 -8.29 4.81
N PHE A 35 -0.44 -8.47 5.25
CA PHE A 35 -0.04 -8.25 6.65
C PHE A 35 0.59 -6.86 6.83
N PRO A 36 0.53 -6.26 8.04
CA PRO A 36 1.11 -4.93 8.28
C PRO A 36 2.62 -4.88 8.04
N ASP A 37 3.32 -5.94 8.42
CA ASP A 37 4.77 -6.07 8.27
C ASP A 37 5.19 -7.54 8.16
N GLY A 38 6.46 -7.76 7.79
CA GLY A 38 7.00 -9.09 7.59
C GLY A 38 7.11 -9.89 8.89
N SER A 39 7.30 -9.24 10.04
CA SER A 39 7.44 -9.92 11.34
C SER A 39 6.11 -10.56 11.75
N LYS A 40 5.00 -9.82 11.65
CA LYS A 40 3.65 -10.36 11.89
C LYS A 40 3.32 -11.51 10.94
N ALA A 41 3.71 -11.40 9.67
CA ALA A 41 3.54 -12.49 8.72
C ALA A 41 4.29 -13.77 9.18
N HIS A 42 5.55 -13.63 9.62
CA HIS A 42 6.34 -14.77 10.12
C HIS A 42 5.77 -15.37 11.42
N GLU A 43 5.25 -14.55 12.33
CA GLU A 43 4.59 -15.04 13.55
C GLU A 43 3.38 -15.93 13.22
N ILE A 44 2.56 -15.52 12.25
CA ILE A 44 1.44 -16.31 11.77
C ILE A 44 1.92 -17.54 10.98
N LEU A 45 3.00 -17.44 10.20
CA LEU A 45 3.59 -18.60 9.52
C LEU A 45 3.97 -19.71 10.50
N GLN A 46 4.72 -19.36 11.55
CA GLN A 46 5.15 -20.32 12.59
C GLN A 46 3.95 -20.95 13.30
N LEU A 47 2.88 -20.17 13.49
CA LEU A 47 1.63 -20.66 14.04
C LEU A 47 0.97 -21.68 13.10
N LEU A 48 0.87 -21.39 11.80
CA LEU A 48 0.32 -22.31 10.81
C LEU A 48 1.13 -23.60 10.70
N GLU A 49 2.47 -23.51 10.68
CA GLU A 49 3.34 -24.70 10.65
C GLU A 49 3.09 -25.65 11.82
N ARG A 50 2.77 -25.11 12.99
CA ARG A 50 2.48 -25.90 14.18
C ARG A 50 1.05 -26.44 14.24
N LEU A 51 0.08 -25.67 13.76
CA LEU A 51 -1.34 -26.06 13.80
C LEU A 51 -1.75 -26.95 12.63
N PHE A 52 -1.16 -26.71 11.45
CA PHE A 52 -1.52 -27.33 10.19
C PHE A 52 -0.26 -27.77 9.44
N PRO A 53 0.53 -28.72 9.98
CA PRO A 53 1.81 -29.10 9.41
C PRO A 53 1.65 -29.66 7.99
N LEU A 54 2.42 -29.12 7.05
CA LEU A 54 2.50 -29.64 5.69
C LEU A 54 3.47 -30.84 5.66
N ALA A 55 2.94 -32.05 5.41
CA ALA A 55 3.73 -33.28 5.31
C ALA A 55 4.14 -33.56 3.85
N LYS A 56 5.19 -34.34 3.63
CA LYS A 56 5.57 -34.85 2.29
C LYS A 56 4.94 -36.22 2.04
N LEU A 57 4.73 -36.58 0.76
CA LEU A 57 4.26 -37.91 0.36
C LEU A 57 2.90 -38.30 0.95
N VAL A 58 2.00 -37.32 1.10
CA VAL A 58 0.63 -37.53 1.56
C VAL A 58 -0.36 -37.35 0.41
N ALA A 59 -1.54 -37.98 0.53
CA ALA A 59 -2.58 -37.89 -0.48
C ALA A 59 -3.01 -36.44 -0.72
N LYS A 60 -3.36 -36.10 -1.96
CA LYS A 60 -3.84 -34.74 -2.34
C LYS A 60 -4.98 -34.23 -1.45
N SER A 61 -5.88 -35.12 -1.03
CA SER A 61 -7.00 -34.81 -0.12
C SER A 61 -6.55 -34.27 1.24
N TYR A 62 -5.37 -34.66 1.73
CA TYR A 62 -4.80 -34.13 2.96
C TYR A 62 -4.48 -32.64 2.84
N TYR A 63 -3.85 -32.23 1.73
CA TYR A 63 -3.52 -30.83 1.49
C TYR A 63 -4.75 -29.97 1.27
N GLU A 64 -5.76 -30.47 0.55
CA GLU A 64 -7.05 -29.78 0.41
C GLU A 64 -7.74 -29.58 1.76
N ASN A 65 -7.65 -30.56 2.67
CA ASN A 65 -8.16 -30.41 4.02
C ASN A 65 -7.36 -29.36 4.83
N ILE A 66 -6.02 -29.36 4.73
CA ILE A 66 -5.21 -28.30 5.37
C ILE A 66 -5.58 -26.93 4.84
N LYS A 67 -5.66 -26.75 3.52
CA LYS A 67 -6.07 -25.48 2.89
C LYS A 67 -7.43 -25.03 3.41
N LYS A 68 -8.39 -25.94 3.52
CA LYS A 68 -9.70 -25.67 4.11
C LYS A 68 -9.62 -25.20 5.57
N GLU A 69 -8.83 -25.88 6.40
CA GLU A 69 -8.65 -25.50 7.82
C GLU A 69 -7.89 -24.17 7.99
N VAL A 70 -6.91 -23.89 7.14
CA VAL A 70 -6.23 -22.58 7.12
C VAL A 70 -7.21 -21.48 6.70
N ARG A 71 -8.06 -21.68 5.68
CA ARG A 71 -9.11 -20.71 5.32
C ARG A 71 -10.06 -20.44 6.49
N LYS A 72 -10.51 -21.48 7.20
CA LYS A 72 -11.34 -21.34 8.41
C LYS A 72 -10.63 -20.55 9.51
N PHE A 73 -9.34 -20.79 9.71
CA PHE A 73 -8.52 -20.06 10.67
C PHE A 73 -8.52 -18.56 10.38
N PHE A 74 -8.27 -18.16 9.13
CA PHE A 74 -8.30 -16.76 8.70
C PHE A 74 -9.70 -16.13 8.77
N GLN A 75 -10.75 -16.92 8.56
CA GLN A 75 -12.15 -16.53 8.79
C GLN A 75 -12.53 -16.39 10.27
N GLY A 76 -11.59 -16.62 11.21
CA GLY A 76 -11.83 -16.51 12.64
C GLY A 76 -12.55 -17.71 13.26
N GLN A 77 -12.80 -18.78 12.50
CA GLN A 77 -13.43 -20.02 12.98
C GLN A 77 -12.44 -20.88 13.78
N THR A 78 -11.91 -20.32 14.86
CA THR A 78 -10.78 -20.88 15.63
C THR A 78 -11.22 -21.54 16.95
N GLN A 79 -12.51 -21.61 17.23
CA GLN A 79 -13.03 -22.06 18.52
C GLN A 79 -12.63 -23.50 18.86
N GLU A 80 -12.73 -24.42 17.89
CA GLU A 80 -12.34 -25.81 18.09
C GLU A 80 -10.83 -25.95 18.33
N ILE A 81 -10.03 -25.21 17.57
CA ILE A 81 -8.56 -25.18 17.69
C ILE A 81 -8.18 -24.66 19.08
N LYS A 82 -8.75 -23.52 19.50
CA LYS A 82 -8.53 -22.96 20.84
C LYS A 82 -8.92 -23.95 21.93
N LYS A 83 -10.05 -24.65 21.78
CA LYS A 83 -10.50 -25.67 22.75
C LYS A 83 -9.49 -26.83 22.86
N LYS A 84 -9.01 -27.35 21.73
CA LYS A 84 -7.99 -28.43 21.70
C LYS A 84 -6.70 -27.99 22.40
N ILE A 85 -6.19 -26.79 22.09
CA ILE A 85 -4.96 -26.27 22.68
C ILE A 85 -5.14 -25.99 24.18
N LYS A 86 -6.27 -25.43 24.61
CA LYS A 86 -6.58 -25.22 26.04
C LYS A 86 -6.62 -26.53 26.83
N ASN A 87 -7.15 -27.61 26.25
CA ASN A 87 -7.17 -28.91 26.89
C ASN A 87 -5.76 -29.52 27.01
N SER A 88 -4.97 -29.44 25.94
CA SER A 88 -3.56 -29.86 25.95
C SER A 88 -2.74 -29.09 26.98
N LEU A 89 -2.92 -27.77 27.04
CA LEU A 89 -2.29 -26.89 28.01
C LEU A 89 -2.57 -27.32 29.45
N ARG A 90 -3.85 -27.58 29.78
CA ARG A 90 -4.24 -28.06 31.11
C ARG A 90 -3.53 -29.36 31.46
N LYS A 91 -3.51 -30.33 30.53
CA LYS A 91 -2.80 -31.61 30.71
C LYS A 91 -1.30 -31.42 30.94
N ASN A 92 -0.66 -30.54 30.18
CA ASN A 92 0.77 -30.27 30.30
C ASN A 92 1.12 -29.57 31.61
N ILE A 93 0.27 -28.66 32.10
CA ILE A 93 0.41 -28.06 33.43
C ILE A 93 0.31 -29.12 34.53
N THR A 94 -0.69 -30.01 34.46
CA THR A 94 -0.83 -31.11 35.42
C THR A 94 0.38 -32.05 35.42
N ASN A 95 0.99 -32.26 34.26
CA ASN A 95 2.19 -33.09 34.10
C ASN A 95 3.51 -32.34 34.37
N LEU A 96 3.47 -31.10 34.89
CA LEU A 96 4.64 -30.24 35.16
C LEU A 96 5.52 -29.98 33.92
N ALA A 97 4.97 -30.10 32.71
CA ALA A 97 5.65 -29.83 31.45
C ALA A 97 5.59 -28.34 31.08
N PHE A 98 6.22 -27.49 31.90
CA PHE A 98 6.08 -26.03 31.84
C PHE A 98 6.54 -25.39 30.51
N GLU A 99 7.59 -25.92 29.88
CA GLU A 99 8.09 -25.39 28.61
C GLU A 99 7.05 -25.55 27.48
N ILE A 100 6.41 -26.73 27.41
CA ILE A 100 5.36 -27.01 26.43
C ILE A 100 4.13 -26.15 26.73
N ALA A 101 3.75 -26.05 28.00
CA ALA A 101 2.64 -25.22 28.44
C ALA A 101 2.85 -23.73 28.07
N GLN A 102 4.05 -23.19 28.25
CA GLN A 102 4.37 -21.81 27.86
C GLN A 102 4.26 -21.63 26.34
N LYS A 103 4.76 -22.59 25.56
CA LYS A 103 4.65 -22.61 24.10
C LYS A 103 3.20 -22.68 23.61
N GLU A 104 2.31 -23.38 24.30
CA GLU A 104 0.86 -23.46 23.96
C GLU A 104 0.11 -22.21 24.39
N LYS A 105 0.44 -21.63 25.54
CA LYS A 105 -0.10 -20.34 25.99
C LYS A 105 0.21 -19.23 24.98
N LYS A 106 1.46 -19.14 24.53
CA LYS A 106 1.88 -18.17 23.50
C LYS A 106 1.10 -18.33 22.19
N ILE A 107 0.77 -19.57 21.80
CA ILE A 107 -0.11 -19.81 20.64
C ILE A 107 -1.49 -19.21 20.88
N LEU A 108 -2.11 -19.49 22.03
CA LEU A 108 -3.45 -18.98 22.33
C LEU A 108 -3.47 -17.45 22.30
N ASP A 109 -2.46 -16.81 22.88
CA ASP A 109 -2.31 -15.35 22.88
C ASP A 109 -2.19 -14.80 21.44
N ASN A 110 -1.41 -15.44 20.58
CA ASN A 110 -1.27 -15.06 19.16
C ASN A 110 -2.58 -15.24 18.38
N ILE A 111 -3.30 -16.35 18.60
CA ILE A 111 -4.61 -16.56 17.99
C ILE A 111 -5.58 -15.49 18.48
N ASP A 112 -5.63 -15.22 19.79
CA ASP A 112 -6.52 -14.21 20.37
C ASP A 112 -6.20 -12.81 19.84
N PHE A 113 -4.92 -12.45 19.70
CA PHE A 113 -4.49 -11.20 19.07
C PHE A 113 -4.99 -11.08 17.62
N PHE A 114 -4.74 -12.10 16.79
CA PHE A 114 -5.15 -12.15 15.38
C PHE A 114 -6.70 -12.19 15.21
N THR A 115 -7.38 -12.89 16.11
CA THR A 115 -8.83 -13.10 16.06
C THR A 115 -9.63 -12.06 16.82
N SER A 116 -8.98 -11.17 17.58
CA SER A 116 -9.59 -10.26 18.56
C SER A 116 -10.81 -9.49 18.02
N LYS A 117 -11.80 -9.33 18.91
CA LYS A 117 -13.10 -8.69 18.70
C LYS A 117 -12.97 -7.17 18.69
N GLN A 118 -12.52 -6.58 17.60
CA GLN A 118 -12.87 -5.21 17.25
C GLN A 118 -13.00 -5.11 15.73
N ASN A 119 -14.10 -5.67 15.20
CA ASN A 119 -14.96 -5.02 14.22
C ASN A 119 -16.12 -5.96 13.89
N ILE A 120 -17.32 -5.41 13.98
CA ILE A 120 -18.62 -6.05 13.77
C ILE A 120 -18.55 -6.93 12.52
N GLU A 121 -19.11 -8.15 12.58
CA GLU A 121 -19.24 -9.17 11.49
C GLU A 121 -20.09 -8.68 10.30
N PHE A 122 -19.93 -7.42 9.92
CA PHE A 122 -20.71 -6.76 8.89
C PHE A 122 -20.55 -7.43 7.52
N LEU A 123 -19.39 -8.04 7.26
CA LEU A 123 -19.04 -8.62 5.97
C LEU A 123 -18.94 -10.14 5.96
N LYS A 124 -19.33 -10.85 7.03
CA LYS A 124 -19.46 -12.33 7.07
C LYS A 124 -18.32 -13.14 6.39
N GLY A 125 -17.07 -12.70 6.49
CA GLY A 125 -15.93 -13.40 5.86
C GLY A 125 -15.68 -13.06 4.39
N GLU A 126 -16.37 -12.06 3.80
CA GLU A 126 -16.12 -11.56 2.45
C GLU A 126 -14.70 -10.96 2.34
N ASN A 127 -14.07 -11.19 1.17
CA ASN A 127 -12.87 -10.48 0.75
C ASN A 127 -13.30 -9.37 -0.20
N CYS A 128 -13.31 -8.12 0.26
CA CYS A 128 -13.76 -7.00 -0.55
C CYS A 128 -12.93 -5.76 -0.27
N ASP A 129 -12.90 -4.85 -1.23
CA ASP A 129 -12.21 -3.57 -1.08
C ASP A 129 -13.22 -2.43 -1.26
N PHE A 130 -12.99 -1.30 -0.60
CA PHE A 130 -13.81 -0.10 -0.73
C PHE A 130 -12.93 1.06 -1.17
N LEU A 131 -13.26 1.67 -2.29
CA LEU A 131 -12.53 2.80 -2.85
C LEU A 131 -13.29 4.10 -2.61
N GLY A 132 -12.65 5.03 -1.91
CA GLY A 132 -13.01 6.44 -1.90
C GLY A 132 -12.21 7.20 -2.94
N ILE A 133 -12.87 8.11 -3.65
CA ILE A 133 -12.27 8.94 -4.69
C ILE A 133 -12.68 10.39 -4.42
N HIS A 134 -11.72 11.28 -4.22
CA HIS A 134 -12.00 12.70 -4.07
C HIS A 134 -11.19 13.53 -5.05
N GLN A 135 -11.86 14.37 -5.81
CA GLN A 135 -11.22 15.37 -6.65
C GLN A 135 -11.17 16.71 -5.92
N GLN A 136 -9.98 17.31 -5.88
CA GLN A 136 -9.73 18.67 -5.41
C GLN A 136 -8.87 19.40 -6.45
N GLU A 137 -9.41 20.47 -7.04
CA GLU A 137 -8.76 21.20 -8.15
C GLU A 137 -8.31 20.25 -9.27
N ASN A 138 -7.01 20.17 -9.55
CA ASN A 138 -6.39 19.31 -10.55
C ASN A 138 -5.83 18.01 -9.95
N VAL A 139 -6.28 17.59 -8.76
CA VAL A 139 -5.77 16.41 -8.06
C VAL A 139 -6.90 15.44 -7.78
N LEU A 140 -6.65 14.16 -8.09
CA LEU A 140 -7.49 13.04 -7.71
C LEU A 140 -6.83 12.24 -6.59
N ALA A 141 -7.47 12.22 -5.44
CA ALA A 141 -7.06 11.45 -4.28
C ALA A 141 -7.89 10.17 -4.15
N PHE A 142 -7.21 9.09 -3.81
CA PHE A 142 -7.75 7.76 -3.61
C PHE A 142 -7.48 7.30 -2.18
N TYR A 143 -8.47 6.61 -1.61
CA TYR A 143 -8.33 5.90 -0.35
C TYR A 143 -8.98 4.52 -0.48
N LEU A 144 -8.17 3.46 -0.41
CA LEU A 144 -8.59 2.08 -0.57
C LEU A 144 -8.56 1.38 0.79
N LEU A 145 -9.74 0.99 1.28
CA LEU A 145 -9.89 0.13 2.45
C LEU A 145 -9.88 -1.33 2.02
N ILE A 146 -8.94 -2.12 2.56
CA ILE A 146 -8.72 -3.50 2.14
C ILE A 146 -9.32 -4.44 3.19
N TYR A 147 -10.44 -5.08 2.87
CA TYR A 147 -11.09 -6.05 3.76
C TYR A 147 -10.82 -7.48 3.33
N ARG A 148 -10.30 -8.28 4.26
CA ARG A 148 -10.09 -9.72 4.06
C ARG A 148 -10.73 -10.46 5.22
N TYR A 149 -11.46 -11.52 4.89
CA TYR A 149 -12.21 -12.31 5.85
C TYR A 149 -13.16 -11.45 6.71
N GLY A 150 -13.75 -10.41 6.11
CA GLY A 150 -14.65 -9.47 6.77
C GLY A 150 -13.99 -8.49 7.74
N LYS A 151 -12.65 -8.45 7.83
CA LYS A 151 -11.89 -7.51 8.67
C LYS A 151 -11.09 -6.54 7.80
N LEU A 152 -10.97 -5.29 8.24
CA LEU A 152 -10.05 -4.32 7.65
C LEU A 152 -8.62 -4.77 7.97
N VAL A 153 -7.85 -5.18 6.95
CA VAL A 153 -6.48 -5.69 7.13
C VAL A 153 -5.41 -4.69 6.73
N ALA A 154 -5.73 -3.77 5.82
CA ALA A 154 -4.83 -2.73 5.37
C ALA A 154 -5.61 -1.56 4.75
N THR A 155 -4.90 -0.46 4.55
CA THR A 155 -5.33 0.66 3.72
C THR A 155 -4.22 1.00 2.73
N ASP A 156 -4.58 1.46 1.53
CA ASP A 156 -3.66 2.10 0.58
C ASP A 156 -4.23 3.47 0.20
N GLU A 157 -3.36 4.44 0.03
CA GLU A 157 -3.73 5.80 -0.33
C GLU A 157 -2.78 6.29 -1.43
N ALA A 158 -3.34 7.07 -2.35
CA ALA A 158 -2.58 7.66 -3.42
C ALA A 158 -3.27 8.93 -3.88
N ALA A 159 -2.50 9.89 -4.39
CA ALA A 159 -3.06 10.99 -5.12
C ALA A 159 -2.26 11.20 -6.42
N PHE A 160 -2.96 11.62 -7.46
CA PHE A 160 -2.43 11.82 -8.80
C PHE A 160 -2.99 13.11 -9.39
N PRO A 161 -2.22 13.86 -10.18
CA PRO A 161 -2.77 14.98 -10.91
C PRO A 161 -3.71 14.50 -12.02
N ILE A 162 -4.69 15.33 -12.36
CA ILE A 162 -5.71 15.08 -13.38
C ILE A 162 -5.26 15.78 -14.66
N TRP A 163 -4.78 15.02 -15.64
CA TRP A 163 -4.73 15.47 -17.03
C TRP A 163 -5.61 14.54 -17.85
N GLY A 164 -6.84 14.95 -18.10
CA GLY A 164 -7.83 14.15 -18.84
C GLY A 164 -8.94 13.60 -17.96
N ASN A 165 -9.32 12.34 -18.18
CA ASN A 165 -10.49 11.73 -17.56
C ASN A 165 -10.18 11.13 -16.18
N GLN A 166 -10.96 11.49 -15.16
CA GLN A 166 -10.89 10.93 -13.81
C GLN A 166 -10.93 9.39 -13.80
N GLU A 167 -11.73 8.83 -14.70
CA GLU A 167 -11.90 7.38 -14.87
C GLU A 167 -10.59 6.66 -15.25
N GLU A 168 -9.83 7.21 -16.19
CA GLU A 168 -8.56 6.62 -16.66
C GLU A 168 -7.49 6.62 -15.55
N VAL A 169 -7.45 7.70 -14.76
CA VAL A 169 -6.55 7.80 -13.61
C VAL A 169 -6.90 6.76 -12.55
N CYS A 170 -8.19 6.54 -12.31
CA CYS A 170 -8.69 5.52 -11.39
C CYS A 170 -8.34 4.10 -11.87
N GLU A 171 -8.56 3.81 -13.14
CA GLU A 171 -8.21 2.52 -13.75
C GLU A 171 -6.71 2.26 -13.63
N THR A 172 -5.88 3.24 -13.98
CA THR A 172 -4.42 3.16 -13.88
C THR A 172 -3.96 2.87 -12.44
N TYR A 173 -4.52 3.58 -11.46
CA TYR A 173 -4.20 3.38 -10.05
C TYR A 173 -4.52 1.95 -9.60
N LEU A 174 -5.74 1.48 -9.84
CA LEU A 174 -6.19 0.16 -9.43
C LEU A 174 -5.44 -0.96 -10.16
N TYR A 175 -5.17 -0.80 -11.46
CA TYR A 175 -4.36 -1.74 -12.25
C TYR A 175 -2.96 -1.90 -11.63
N GLN A 176 -2.26 -0.80 -11.37
CA GLN A 176 -0.94 -0.83 -10.72
C GLN A 176 -0.99 -1.45 -9.32
N PHE A 177 -2.09 -1.25 -8.60
CA PHE A 177 -2.28 -1.81 -7.26
C PHE A 177 -2.48 -3.33 -7.31
N TYR A 178 -3.43 -3.82 -8.11
CA TYR A 178 -3.79 -5.23 -8.19
C TYR A 178 -2.80 -6.09 -8.99
N GLN A 179 -1.93 -5.48 -9.81
CA GLN A 179 -0.76 -6.19 -10.33
C GLN A 179 0.19 -6.71 -9.24
N LYS A 180 0.18 -6.08 -8.07
CA LYS A 180 1.13 -6.37 -6.97
C LYS A 180 0.45 -6.99 -5.74
N ASN A 181 -0.88 -6.89 -5.67
CA ASN A 181 -1.68 -7.23 -4.49
C ASN A 181 -2.89 -8.08 -4.86
N LEU A 182 -3.37 -8.89 -3.92
CA LEU A 182 -4.49 -9.79 -4.19
C LEU A 182 -5.76 -9.00 -4.52
N PRO A 183 -6.38 -9.22 -5.70
CA PRO A 183 -7.68 -8.65 -6.01
C PRO A 183 -8.75 -9.09 -5.01
N PRO A 184 -9.75 -8.25 -4.74
CA PRO A 184 -10.88 -8.63 -3.90
C PRO A 184 -11.81 -9.58 -4.67
N GLN A 185 -12.78 -10.18 -3.98
CA GLN A 185 -13.95 -10.77 -4.66
C GLN A 185 -14.89 -9.68 -5.16
N THR A 186 -14.97 -8.54 -4.46
CA THR A 186 -15.79 -7.41 -4.86
C THR A 186 -15.10 -6.10 -4.50
N LEU A 187 -15.01 -5.19 -5.47
CA LEU A 187 -14.64 -3.81 -5.27
C LEU A 187 -15.90 -2.96 -5.18
N TYR A 188 -16.03 -2.21 -4.08
CA TYR A 188 -17.13 -1.30 -3.83
C TYR A 188 -16.71 0.14 -4.11
N ILE A 189 -17.50 0.83 -4.94
CA ILE A 189 -17.25 2.22 -5.36
C ILE A 189 -18.49 3.09 -5.13
N SER A 190 -18.30 4.40 -4.98
CA SER A 190 -19.40 5.34 -4.70
C SER A 190 -20.39 5.47 -5.86
N GLU A 191 -19.87 5.46 -7.08
CA GLU A 191 -20.57 5.75 -8.34
C GLU A 191 -20.20 4.70 -9.38
N LYS A 192 -20.92 4.58 -10.50
CA LYS A 192 -20.51 3.65 -11.56
C LYS A 192 -19.43 4.31 -12.42
N LEU A 193 -18.33 3.58 -12.66
CA LEU A 193 -17.23 4.01 -13.52
C LEU A 193 -17.08 2.96 -14.63
N PRO A 194 -17.64 3.20 -15.83
CA PRO A 194 -17.65 2.22 -16.93
C PRO A 194 -16.25 1.71 -17.32
N SER A 195 -15.24 2.58 -17.29
CA SER A 195 -13.81 2.20 -17.49
C SER A 195 -13.34 1.03 -16.62
N LEU A 196 -13.88 0.89 -15.40
CA LEU A 196 -13.44 -0.16 -14.47
C LEU A 196 -14.05 -1.54 -14.75
N GLU A 197 -15.01 -1.67 -15.67
CA GLU A 197 -15.61 -2.96 -16.04
C GLU A 197 -14.55 -3.90 -16.65
N LEU A 198 -13.72 -3.40 -17.58
CA LEU A 198 -12.63 -4.18 -18.18
C LEU A 198 -11.59 -4.61 -17.13
N LEU A 199 -11.27 -3.72 -16.19
CA LEU A 199 -10.36 -4.02 -15.09
C LEU A 199 -10.92 -5.12 -14.18
N ALA A 200 -12.24 -5.09 -13.92
CA ALA A 200 -12.93 -6.09 -13.12
C ALA A 200 -12.89 -7.48 -13.77
N GLU A 201 -12.99 -7.55 -15.10
CA GLU A 201 -12.83 -8.78 -15.87
C GLU A 201 -11.39 -9.32 -15.80
N GLU A 202 -10.39 -8.47 -16.05
CA GLU A 202 -8.96 -8.82 -16.03
C GLU A 202 -8.55 -9.42 -14.67
N PHE A 203 -8.95 -8.78 -13.57
CA PHE A 203 -8.60 -9.20 -12.21
C PHE A 203 -9.67 -10.09 -11.55
N LYS A 204 -10.74 -10.45 -12.26
CA LYS A 204 -11.81 -11.38 -11.84
C LYS A 204 -12.49 -10.99 -10.53
N PHE A 205 -12.81 -9.72 -10.35
CA PHE A 205 -13.59 -9.23 -9.21
C PHE A 205 -14.93 -8.66 -9.67
N PHE A 206 -15.91 -8.60 -8.76
CA PHE A 206 -17.19 -7.92 -9.04
C PHE A 206 -17.09 -6.42 -8.72
N LEU A 207 -17.64 -5.57 -9.58
CA LEU A 207 -17.79 -4.14 -9.29
C LEU A 207 -19.20 -3.85 -8.77
N LYS A 208 -19.33 -3.14 -7.64
CA LYS A 208 -20.64 -2.80 -7.06
C LYS A 208 -20.67 -1.38 -6.49
N SER A 209 -21.78 -0.67 -6.72
CA SER A 209 -21.99 0.70 -6.21
C SER A 209 -23.21 0.78 -5.28
N PRO A 210 -23.08 0.37 -4.00
CA PRO A 210 -24.20 0.32 -3.06
C PRO A 210 -24.67 1.74 -2.72
N GLN A 211 -25.99 1.96 -2.79
CA GLN A 211 -26.58 3.29 -2.58
C GLN A 211 -27.02 3.55 -1.13
N ARG A 212 -27.12 2.51 -0.29
CA ARG A 212 -27.58 2.61 1.10
C ARG A 212 -27.02 1.51 2.00
N GLY A 213 -27.15 1.71 3.30
CA GLY A 213 -26.75 0.78 4.35
C GLY A 213 -25.24 0.81 4.63
N ARG A 214 -24.80 -0.08 5.52
CA ARG A 214 -23.42 -0.12 6.01
C ARG A 214 -22.33 -0.18 4.93
N LYS A 215 -22.56 -0.80 3.76
CA LYS A 215 -21.54 -0.84 2.67
C LYS A 215 -21.31 0.58 2.14
N LYS A 216 -22.39 1.37 2.00
CA LYS A 216 -22.31 2.79 1.63
C LYS A 216 -21.66 3.63 2.73
N GLU A 217 -21.92 3.35 4.01
CA GLU A 217 -21.24 4.04 5.13
C GLU A 217 -19.72 3.85 5.08
N VAL A 218 -19.23 2.64 4.79
CA VAL A 218 -17.78 2.36 4.63
C VAL A 218 -17.20 3.08 3.41
N ILE A 219 -17.93 3.15 2.29
CA ILE A 219 -17.50 3.97 1.14
C ILE A 219 -17.41 5.44 1.52
N ASN A 220 -18.40 5.97 2.24
CA ASN A 220 -18.40 7.37 2.67
C ASN A 220 -17.21 7.67 3.60
N LEU A 221 -16.83 6.73 4.48
CA LEU A 221 -15.62 6.84 5.29
C LEU A 221 -14.36 6.90 4.41
N ALA A 222 -14.25 6.01 3.42
CA ALA A 222 -13.14 6.04 2.47
C ALA A 222 -13.11 7.37 1.69
N GLN A 223 -14.26 7.89 1.29
CA GLN A 223 -14.42 9.18 0.62
C GLN A 223 -13.94 10.34 1.49
N GLN A 224 -14.30 10.34 2.78
CA GLN A 224 -13.85 11.35 3.75
C GLN A 224 -12.34 11.29 3.97
N ASN A 225 -11.76 10.09 4.06
CA ASN A 225 -10.29 9.96 4.14
C ASN A 225 -9.61 10.38 2.83
N ALA A 226 -10.25 10.15 1.68
CA ALA A 226 -9.79 10.67 0.39
C ALA A 226 -9.85 12.21 0.32
N GLN A 227 -10.67 12.89 1.13
CA GLN A 227 -10.72 14.36 1.20
C GLN A 227 -9.58 14.99 2.00
N GLN A 228 -8.88 14.25 2.87
CA GLN A 228 -7.77 14.82 3.64
C GLN A 228 -6.68 15.37 2.71
N ASP A 229 -6.14 16.55 3.04
CA ASP A 229 -5.31 17.34 2.14
C ASP A 229 -4.10 16.59 1.58
N VAL A 230 -3.88 16.75 0.28
CA VAL A 230 -2.65 16.36 -0.41
C VAL A 230 -1.64 17.47 -0.22
N VAL A 231 -0.47 17.14 0.30
CA VAL A 231 0.44 18.14 0.89
C VAL A 231 1.74 18.26 0.10
N ALA A 232 2.11 17.27 -0.71
CA ALA A 232 3.32 17.29 -1.52
C ALA A 232 3.17 16.49 -2.81
N GLY A 233 3.65 17.05 -3.93
CA GLY A 233 3.61 16.41 -5.25
C GLY A 233 4.99 16.09 -5.83
N PHE A 234 5.09 14.96 -6.53
CA PHE A 234 6.24 14.55 -7.33
C PHE A 234 5.76 14.26 -8.75
N LEU A 235 6.08 15.16 -9.67
CA LEU A 235 5.82 14.97 -11.09
C LEU A 235 7.03 14.32 -11.76
N VAL A 236 6.78 13.33 -12.62
CA VAL A 236 7.82 12.61 -13.36
C VAL A 236 7.73 12.98 -14.83
N PHE A 237 8.81 13.50 -15.39
CA PHE A 237 8.93 13.77 -16.84
C PHE A 237 9.91 12.77 -17.46
N ILE A 238 9.57 12.22 -18.63
CA ILE A 238 10.42 11.32 -19.42
C ILE A 238 10.52 11.91 -20.82
N ASN A 239 11.75 12.18 -21.29
CA ASN A 239 12.00 12.81 -22.60
C ASN A 239 11.28 14.15 -22.80
N GLY A 240 11.03 14.89 -21.72
CA GLY A 240 10.34 16.19 -21.75
C GLY A 240 8.82 16.09 -21.72
N GLU A 241 8.25 14.88 -21.74
CA GLU A 241 6.80 14.67 -21.60
C GLU A 241 6.47 14.15 -20.21
N ILE A 242 5.32 14.57 -19.69
CA ILE A 242 4.93 14.16 -18.34
C ILE A 242 4.42 12.72 -18.30
N ASN A 243 4.79 12.00 -17.25
CA ASN A 243 4.45 10.61 -17.02
C ASN A 243 3.62 10.46 -15.73
N LEU A 244 2.31 10.65 -15.86
CA LEU A 244 1.33 10.52 -14.79
C LEU A 244 1.42 9.21 -14.03
N ALA A 245 1.60 8.11 -14.75
CA ALA A 245 1.65 6.78 -14.18
C ALA A 245 2.79 6.63 -13.16
N LYS A 246 3.86 7.42 -13.31
CA LYS A 246 5.02 7.45 -12.40
C LYS A 246 4.97 8.63 -11.42
N SER A 247 4.25 9.70 -11.72
CA SER A 247 3.98 10.81 -10.81
C SER A 247 3.25 10.34 -9.55
N LYS A 248 3.52 11.00 -8.42
CA LYS A 248 2.96 10.66 -7.11
C LYS A 248 2.72 11.90 -6.28
N LEU A 249 1.51 12.01 -5.73
CA LEU A 249 1.21 12.97 -4.69
C LEU A 249 1.08 12.25 -3.34
N TYR A 250 1.44 12.94 -2.26
CA TYR A 250 1.51 12.43 -0.91
C TYR A 250 0.62 13.22 0.02
N LYS A 251 -0.14 12.48 0.82
CA LYS A 251 -0.82 12.99 2.02
C LYS A 251 0.13 12.83 3.20
N LEU A 252 0.26 13.87 4.00
CA LEU A 252 1.10 13.87 5.20
C LEU A 252 0.22 14.00 6.43
N LYS A 253 0.58 13.36 7.55
CA LYS A 253 -0.18 13.50 8.80
C LYS A 253 -0.09 14.94 9.30
N GLU A 254 -1.11 15.46 9.98
CA GLU A 254 -1.09 16.84 10.53
C GLU A 254 0.18 17.14 11.34
N SER A 255 0.66 16.17 12.14
CA SER A 255 1.91 16.27 12.90
C SER A 255 3.16 16.51 12.04
N GLU A 256 3.13 16.10 10.78
CA GLU A 256 4.21 16.22 9.80
C GLU A 256 4.10 17.51 8.97
N GLN A 257 2.98 18.24 9.09
CA GLN A 257 2.66 19.45 8.32
C GLN A 257 3.11 20.77 8.99
N ALA A 258 3.81 20.70 10.13
CA ALA A 258 4.17 21.86 10.96
C ALA A 258 4.89 23.01 10.21
N SER A 259 5.60 22.72 9.12
CA SER A 259 6.20 23.73 8.23
C SER A 259 6.39 23.20 6.81
N ASP A 260 6.58 24.08 5.82
CA ASP A 260 6.87 23.69 4.42
C ASP A 260 8.11 22.80 4.31
N LEU A 261 9.17 23.12 5.08
CA LEU A 261 10.40 22.31 5.12
C LEU A 261 10.15 20.92 5.71
N SER A 262 9.31 20.80 6.74
CA SER A 262 8.92 19.50 7.32
C SER A 262 8.16 18.65 6.31
N ARG A 263 7.24 19.27 5.56
CA ARG A 263 6.45 18.62 4.52
C ARG A 263 7.35 18.08 3.40
N ILE A 264 8.24 18.92 2.88
CA ILE A 264 9.21 18.53 1.84
C ILE A 264 10.13 17.41 2.33
N LYS A 265 10.67 17.52 3.56
CA LYS A 265 11.56 16.49 4.13
C LYS A 265 10.85 15.13 4.22
N THR A 266 9.62 15.13 4.73
CA THR A 266 8.85 13.90 4.96
C THR A 266 8.45 13.27 3.62
N ALA A 267 7.89 14.06 2.71
CA ALA A 267 7.50 13.59 1.39
C ALA A 267 8.70 13.08 0.57
N CYS A 268 9.83 13.79 0.60
CA CYS A 268 11.08 13.37 -0.03
C CYS A 268 11.57 12.03 0.53
N ARG A 269 11.56 11.85 1.85
CA ARG A 269 11.97 10.60 2.50
C ARG A 269 11.07 9.44 2.08
N ILE A 270 9.74 9.60 2.20
CA ILE A 270 8.77 8.56 1.82
C ILE A 270 8.89 8.22 0.33
N HIS A 271 9.12 9.22 -0.52
CA HIS A 271 9.27 9.01 -1.96
C HIS A 271 10.56 8.27 -2.29
N TYR A 272 11.72 8.67 -1.76
CA TYR A 272 12.99 8.12 -2.20
C TYR A 272 13.48 6.90 -1.41
N GLN A 273 12.96 6.61 -0.22
CA GLN A 273 13.35 5.43 0.57
C GLN A 273 13.12 4.08 -0.16
N LYS A 274 12.25 4.06 -1.17
CA LYS A 274 11.95 2.86 -1.98
C LYS A 274 12.87 2.71 -3.20
N TYR A 275 13.74 3.68 -3.47
CA TYR A 275 14.63 3.66 -4.64
C TYR A 275 15.95 2.97 -4.30
N SER A 276 16.60 2.43 -5.32
CA SER A 276 17.96 1.87 -5.23
C SER A 276 18.92 2.70 -6.07
N PRO A 277 20.23 2.67 -5.78
CA PRO A 277 21.23 3.28 -6.65
C PRO A 277 21.06 2.81 -8.10
N GLY A 278 20.97 3.75 -9.04
CA GLY A 278 20.74 3.46 -10.47
C GLY A 278 19.28 3.47 -10.94
N THR A 279 18.29 3.58 -10.03
CA THR A 279 16.87 3.75 -10.41
C THR A 279 16.37 5.18 -10.21
N LEU A 280 17.25 6.11 -9.86
CA LEU A 280 16.93 7.51 -9.59
C LEU A 280 16.67 8.27 -10.90
N PRO A 281 15.86 9.34 -10.84
CA PRO A 281 15.78 10.29 -11.95
C PRO A 281 17.14 10.96 -12.20
N ASP A 282 17.39 11.33 -13.44
CA ASP A 282 18.62 12.04 -13.86
C ASP A 282 18.74 13.43 -13.22
N LEU A 283 17.60 14.03 -12.89
CA LEU A 283 17.47 15.35 -12.30
C LEU A 283 16.24 15.40 -11.38
N ILE A 284 16.42 15.95 -10.18
CA ILE A 284 15.34 16.33 -9.28
C ILE A 284 15.20 17.84 -9.28
N ILE A 285 13.97 18.31 -9.48
CA ILE A 285 13.60 19.72 -9.47
C ILE A 285 12.73 19.96 -8.25
N VAL A 286 13.10 20.95 -7.44
CA VAL A 286 12.34 21.37 -6.27
C VAL A 286 11.67 22.70 -6.57
N ASP A 287 10.33 22.76 -6.47
CA ASP A 287 9.60 24.03 -6.50
C ASP A 287 9.85 24.77 -5.19
N GLY A 288 10.90 25.59 -5.15
CA GLY A 288 11.35 26.21 -3.93
C GLY A 288 12.79 26.72 -3.99
N GLY A 289 13.08 27.59 -3.03
CA GLY A 289 14.37 28.24 -2.87
C GLY A 289 15.48 27.34 -2.33
N LYS A 290 16.57 27.99 -1.91
CA LYS A 290 17.80 27.34 -1.42
C LYS A 290 17.56 26.48 -0.17
N GLU A 291 16.63 26.86 0.70
CA GLU A 291 16.34 26.12 1.93
C GLU A 291 15.63 24.79 1.64
N GLN A 292 14.62 24.82 0.77
CA GLN A 292 13.90 23.63 0.30
C GLN A 292 14.87 22.66 -0.41
N MET A 293 15.70 23.17 -1.32
CA MET A 293 16.70 22.38 -2.03
C MET A 293 17.69 21.69 -1.06
N LYS A 294 18.18 22.42 -0.04
CA LYS A 294 19.06 21.85 0.99
C LYS A 294 18.41 20.72 1.78
N VAL A 295 17.12 20.84 2.11
CA VAL A 295 16.37 19.79 2.81
C VAL A 295 16.27 18.52 1.97
N VAL A 296 15.96 18.66 0.68
CA VAL A 296 15.92 17.53 -0.27
C VAL A 296 17.30 16.88 -0.38
N GLN A 297 18.36 17.68 -0.61
CA GLN A 297 19.73 17.17 -0.72
C GLN A 297 20.19 16.44 0.54
N LYS A 298 19.92 17.00 1.72
CA LYS A 298 20.25 16.36 3.01
C LYS A 298 19.52 15.03 3.15
N THR A 299 18.24 14.98 2.79
CA THR A 299 17.42 13.76 2.88
C THR A 299 17.92 12.68 1.92
N LEU A 300 18.30 13.03 0.69
CA LEU A 300 18.89 12.09 -0.26
C LEU A 300 20.24 11.56 0.23
N ASN A 301 21.08 12.42 0.81
CA ASN A 301 22.36 12.01 1.40
C ASN A 301 22.15 11.04 2.58
N GLU A 302 21.16 11.28 3.44
CA GLU A 302 20.77 10.37 4.54
C GLU A 302 20.30 8.99 4.04
N LEU A 303 19.74 8.93 2.81
CA LEU A 303 19.34 7.69 2.13
C LEU A 303 20.46 7.09 1.27
N GLU A 304 21.65 7.68 1.26
CA GLU A 304 22.80 7.29 0.43
C GLU A 304 22.51 7.35 -1.10
N LEU A 305 21.56 8.19 -1.51
CA LEU A 305 21.13 8.38 -2.88
C LEU A 305 21.83 9.59 -3.50
N LYS A 306 22.45 9.40 -4.67
CA LYS A 306 23.18 10.46 -5.39
C LYS A 306 22.48 10.75 -6.71
N THR A 307 21.97 11.97 -6.84
CA THR A 307 21.44 12.53 -8.10
C THR A 307 21.60 14.05 -8.08
N VAL A 308 21.41 14.69 -9.22
CA VAL A 308 21.46 16.16 -9.36
C VAL A 308 20.15 16.73 -8.82
N VAL A 309 20.25 17.74 -7.95
CA VAL A 309 19.10 18.48 -7.41
C VAL A 309 19.25 19.94 -7.79
N ILE A 310 18.17 20.53 -8.31
CA ILE A 310 18.06 21.96 -8.54
C ILE A 310 16.82 22.52 -7.85
N GLY A 311 16.88 23.78 -7.43
CA GLY A 311 15.72 24.54 -6.95
C GLY A 311 15.26 25.53 -8.01
N LEU A 312 13.95 25.73 -8.13
CA LEU A 312 13.37 26.82 -8.92
C LEU A 312 12.85 27.90 -7.96
N ALA A 313 13.46 29.08 -7.99
CA ALA A 313 13.02 30.22 -7.19
C ALA A 313 12.11 31.16 -8.00
N LYS A 314 10.98 31.53 -7.39
CA LYS A 314 10.07 32.57 -7.89
C LYS A 314 10.66 33.95 -7.56
N ASP A 315 10.61 34.90 -8.51
CA ASP A 315 10.95 36.31 -8.24
C ASP A 315 9.81 37.04 -7.48
N GLU A 316 10.06 38.29 -7.06
CA GLU A 316 9.06 39.17 -6.40
C GLU A 316 7.81 39.46 -7.25
N LYS A 317 7.79 39.02 -8.53
CA LYS A 317 6.65 39.14 -9.45
C LYS A 317 6.04 37.78 -9.83
N HIS A 318 6.31 36.73 -9.04
CA HIS A 318 5.82 35.36 -9.25
C HIS A 318 6.20 34.72 -10.60
N ARG A 319 7.33 35.10 -11.21
CA ARG A 319 7.86 34.46 -12.44
C ARG A 319 9.06 33.58 -12.12
N THR A 320 9.19 32.44 -12.80
CA THR A 320 10.36 31.54 -12.69
C THR A 320 11.61 32.28 -13.15
N ALA A 321 12.46 32.70 -12.21
CA ALA A 321 13.53 33.65 -12.53
C ALA A 321 14.92 33.03 -12.48
N LYS A 322 15.17 32.01 -11.66
CA LYS A 322 16.54 31.47 -11.47
C LYS A 322 16.57 29.98 -11.10
N ILE A 323 17.60 29.30 -11.61
CA ILE A 323 17.94 27.92 -11.21
C ILE A 323 18.94 28.01 -10.05
N ILE A 324 18.58 27.44 -8.90
CA ILE A 324 19.45 27.30 -7.74
C ILE A 324 20.17 25.96 -7.84
N THR A 325 21.50 25.99 -7.69
CA THR A 325 22.33 24.79 -7.69
C THR A 325 23.10 24.65 -6.37
N ASN A 326 23.76 23.49 -6.22
CA ASN A 326 24.62 23.20 -5.07
C ASN A 326 25.93 24.03 -5.06
N LYS A 327 26.21 24.78 -6.13
CA LYS A 327 27.36 25.69 -6.24
C LYS A 327 26.95 27.11 -5.79
N PRO A 328 27.89 27.95 -5.34
CA PRO A 328 27.59 29.30 -4.86
C PRO A 328 27.01 30.27 -5.91
N LYS A 329 26.79 29.83 -7.16
CA LYS A 329 26.21 30.64 -8.24
C LYS A 329 24.79 30.17 -8.55
N GLU A 330 23.86 31.11 -8.50
CA GLU A 330 22.57 31.02 -9.18
C GLU A 330 22.81 31.00 -10.69
N LEU A 331 22.12 30.13 -11.42
CA LEU A 331 22.18 30.06 -12.87
C LEU A 331 20.97 30.82 -13.45
N ASP A 332 21.27 31.73 -14.36
CA ASP A 332 20.27 32.39 -15.20
C ASP A 332 19.94 31.49 -16.40
N PHE A 333 18.70 31.53 -16.87
CA PHE A 333 18.24 30.86 -18.08
C PHE A 333 18.91 31.43 -19.35
N GLY A 334 19.46 32.64 -19.28
CA GLY A 334 20.09 33.31 -20.41
C GLY A 334 19.08 33.56 -21.54
N LYS A 335 19.47 33.31 -22.81
CA LYS A 335 18.57 33.43 -23.98
C LYS A 335 17.77 32.16 -24.29
N ASN A 336 17.87 31.12 -23.46
CA ASN A 336 17.27 29.82 -23.77
C ASN A 336 15.81 29.74 -23.29
N GLU A 337 14.93 30.40 -24.04
CA GLU A 337 13.48 30.46 -23.78
C GLU A 337 12.84 29.07 -23.71
N ARG A 338 13.38 28.06 -24.42
CA ARG A 338 12.83 26.69 -24.38
C ARG A 338 12.95 26.06 -22.99
N ILE A 339 14.12 26.15 -22.35
CA ILE A 339 14.36 25.59 -21.02
C ILE A 339 13.54 26.33 -19.98
N LYS A 340 13.48 27.66 -20.10
CA LYS A 340 12.67 28.50 -19.22
C LYS A 340 11.20 28.13 -19.29
N ASN A 341 10.63 28.07 -20.50
CA ASN A 341 9.23 27.71 -20.71
C ASN A 341 8.92 26.30 -20.20
N PHE A 342 9.80 25.33 -20.48
CA PHE A 342 9.61 23.96 -19.96
C PHE A 342 9.56 23.95 -18.42
N LEU A 343 10.52 24.58 -17.75
CA LEU A 343 10.59 24.59 -16.29
C LEU A 343 9.48 25.42 -15.64
N THR A 344 9.02 26.49 -16.30
CA THR A 344 7.83 27.24 -15.87
C THR A 344 6.57 26.39 -16.00
N ASN A 345 6.39 25.68 -17.12
CA ASN A 345 5.26 24.77 -17.29
C ASN A 345 5.27 23.65 -16.22
N CYS A 346 6.44 23.11 -15.89
CA CYS A 346 6.57 22.12 -14.80
C CYS A 346 6.18 22.66 -13.40
N GLN A 347 6.14 23.99 -13.19
CA GLN A 347 5.70 24.62 -11.94
C GLN A 347 4.22 24.98 -11.93
N GLU A 348 3.63 25.19 -13.11
CA GLU A 348 2.20 25.46 -13.27
C GLU A 348 1.37 24.16 -13.28
N GLU A 349 2.00 23.03 -13.62
CA GLU A 349 1.49 21.66 -13.48
C GLU A 349 1.61 21.10 -12.06
#